data_AF-A0A1I4YAR8-F1
#
_entry.id   AF-A0A1I4YAR8-F1
#
_cell.length_a   1.000
_cell.length_b   1.000
_cell.length_c   1.000
_cell.angle_alpha   90.00
_cell.angle_beta   90.00
_cell.angle_gamma   90.00
#
_symmetry.space_group_name_H-M   'P 1'
#
loop_
_entity.id
_entity.type
_entity.pdbx_description
1 polymer ?
#
loop_
_entity_poly.entity_id
_entity_poly.type
_entity_poly.pdbx_seq_one_letter_code
_entity_poly.pdbx_strand_id
1 'polypeptide(L)'
;MTPEIRKVYFCGMALTNNDIFKKLRVAHKLRDDDIVKICALVDFKVTKSEIGAIFRSEDHPKYMECGDQFLRNFLNGLIIHLRGPMSEKKPKKKQE
;
A
#
# COMPACT_ATOMS: atom_id res chain seq x y z
N MET A 1 20.83 8.35 -26.12
CA MET A 1 19.45 7.84 -26.02
C MET A 1 18.62 8.92 -25.33
N THR A 2 17.56 9.44 -25.94
CA THR A 2 16.83 10.59 -25.41
C THR A 2 16.01 10.22 -24.16
N PRO A 3 15.77 11.16 -23.23
CA PRO A 3 14.96 10.92 -22.03
C PRO A 3 13.56 10.37 -22.35
N GLU A 4 12.94 10.73 -23.49
CA GLU A 4 11.63 10.21 -23.88
C GLU A 4 11.65 8.70 -24.16
N ILE A 5 12.73 8.17 -24.73
CA ILE A 5 12.84 6.74 -25.04
C ILE A 5 12.92 5.91 -23.75
N ARG A 6 13.51 6.46 -22.67
CA ARG A 6 13.58 5.77 -21.36
C ARG A 6 12.19 5.59 -20.73
N LYS A 7 11.26 6.53 -20.92
CA LYS A 7 9.88 6.45 -20.39
C LYS A 7 9.06 5.36 -21.07
N VAL A 8 9.25 5.15 -22.38
CA VAL A 8 8.48 4.17 -23.16
C VAL A 8 8.88 2.72 -22.80
N TYR A 9 10.18 2.46 -22.61
CA TYR A 9 10.66 1.11 -22.24
C TYR A 9 10.58 0.80 -20.73
N PHE A 10 10.38 1.79 -19.86
CA PHE A 10 10.10 1.56 -18.43
C PHE A 10 8.62 1.22 -18.16
N CYS A 11 7.72 1.45 -19.13
CA CYS A 11 6.29 1.13 -19.05
C CYS A 11 5.99 -0.40 -18.92
N GLY A 12 7.00 -1.26 -18.93
CA GLY A 12 6.84 -2.72 -18.87
C GLY A 12 7.67 -3.45 -17.80
N MET A 13 8.22 -2.78 -16.79
CA MET A 13 9.13 -3.43 -15.83
C MET A 13 8.66 -3.29 -14.38
N ALA A 14 7.90 -4.29 -13.92
CA ALA A 14 7.43 -4.55 -12.55
C ALA A 14 6.58 -3.44 -11.88
N LEU A 15 5.42 -3.82 -11.33
CA LEU A 15 4.62 -2.92 -10.51
C LEU A 15 5.33 -2.60 -9.21
N THR A 16 5.52 -1.31 -8.91
CA THR A 16 6.03 -0.87 -7.61
C THR A 16 4.95 -0.99 -6.53
N ASN A 17 5.36 -0.96 -5.27
CA ASN A 17 4.42 -0.93 -4.15
C ASN A 17 3.53 0.33 -4.18
N ASN A 18 4.10 1.48 -4.57
CA ASN A 18 3.33 2.73 -4.76
C ASN A 18 2.27 2.54 -5.85
N ASP A 19 2.60 1.88 -6.97
CA ASP A 19 1.64 1.60 -8.04
C ASP A 19 0.51 0.68 -7.57
N ILE A 20 0.86 -0.41 -6.89
CA ILE A 20 -0.12 -1.37 -6.34
C ILE A 20 -1.06 -0.64 -5.38
N PHE A 21 -0.48 0.14 -4.46
CA PHE A 21 -1.26 0.86 -3.46
C PHE A 21 -2.18 1.91 -4.10
N LYS A 22 -1.68 2.67 -5.08
CA LYS A 22 -2.46 3.66 -5.82
C LYS A 22 -3.61 3.01 -6.59
N LYS A 23 -3.36 1.88 -7.25
CA LYS A 23 -4.39 1.10 -7.96
C LYS A 23 -5.48 0.61 -7.01
N LEU A 24 -5.12 0.07 -5.85
CA LEU A 24 -6.08 -0.41 -4.84
C LEU A 24 -6.91 0.72 -4.25
N ARG A 25 -6.29 1.87 -3.95
CA ARG A 25 -7.00 3.07 -3.51
C ARG A 25 -8.07 3.48 -4.52
N VAL A 26 -7.72 3.57 -5.80
CA VAL A 26 -8.65 3.97 -6.86
C VAL A 26 -9.74 2.91 -7.07
N ALA A 27 -9.37 1.64 -7.14
CA ALA A 27 -10.31 0.52 -7.35
C ALA A 27 -11.41 0.47 -6.26
N HIS A 28 -11.04 0.72 -5.01
CA HIS A 28 -11.98 0.73 -3.88
C HIS A 28 -12.49 2.13 -3.51
N LYS A 29 -12.19 3.17 -4.30
CA LYS A 29 -12.58 4.57 -4.06
C LYS A 29 -12.24 5.07 -2.64
N LEU A 30 -11.11 4.62 -2.11
CA LEU A 30 -10.69 4.94 -0.75
C LEU A 30 -10.16 6.38 -0.66
N ARG A 31 -10.57 7.09 0.39
CA ARG A 31 -9.96 8.34 0.82
C ARG A 31 -8.83 8.08 1.80
N ASP A 32 -7.99 9.08 2.04
CA ASP A 32 -6.89 8.99 3.01
C ASP A 32 -7.41 8.64 4.41
N ASP A 33 -8.57 9.18 4.81
CA ASP A 33 -9.29 8.83 6.05
C ASP A 33 -9.62 7.34 6.15
N ASP A 34 -10.03 6.72 5.04
CA ASP A 34 -10.42 5.31 5.01
C ASP A 34 -9.17 4.44 5.13
N ILE A 35 -8.09 4.82 4.45
CA ILE A 35 -6.79 4.15 4.55
C ILE A 35 -6.26 4.18 5.99
N VAL A 36 -6.36 5.31 6.68
CA VAL A 36 -5.98 5.40 8.11
C VAL A 36 -6.78 4.40 8.95
N LYS A 37 -8.10 4.35 8.77
CA LYS A 37 -8.97 3.42 9.50
C LYS A 37 -8.65 1.96 9.16
N ILE A 38 -8.35 1.65 7.90
CA ILE A 38 -8.01 0.31 7.43
C ILE A 38 -6.70 -0.17 8.07
N CYS A 39 -5.66 0.66 8.10
CA CYS A 39 -4.40 0.32 8.74
C CYS A 39 -4.55 0.13 10.26
N ALA A 40 -5.44 0.90 10.90
CA ALA A 40 -5.72 0.76 12.32
C ALA A 40 -6.36 -0.59 12.70
N LEU A 41 -6.99 -1.31 11.76
CA LEU A 41 -7.56 -2.65 11.99
C LEU A 41 -6.48 -3.72 12.30
N VAL A 42 -5.22 -3.43 12.01
CA VAL A 42 -4.07 -4.30 12.30
C VAL A 42 -3.05 -3.61 13.22
N ASP A 43 -3.52 -2.65 14.03
CA ASP A 43 -2.71 -1.84 14.95
C ASP A 43 -1.57 -1.06 14.26
N PHE A 44 -1.68 -0.85 12.94
CA PHE A 44 -0.69 -0.09 12.18
C PHE A 44 -1.11 1.38 12.10
N LYS A 45 -0.47 2.21 12.93
CA LYS A 45 -0.74 3.65 13.00
C LYS A 45 -0.08 4.37 11.83
N VAL A 46 -0.89 5.04 11.03
CA VAL A 46 -0.44 5.86 9.89
C VAL A 46 -1.17 7.20 9.90
N THR A 47 -0.50 8.25 9.45
CA THR A 47 -1.06 9.59 9.34
C THR A 47 -1.46 9.92 7.90
N LYS A 48 -2.37 10.87 7.73
CA LYS A 48 -2.75 11.37 6.39
C LYS A 48 -1.56 11.96 5.63
N SER A 49 -0.62 12.57 6.33
CA SER A 49 0.57 13.17 5.73
C SER A 49 1.50 12.12 5.11
N GLU A 50 1.68 10.98 5.78
CA GLU A 50 2.46 9.85 5.27
C GLU A 50 1.78 9.23 4.04
N ILE A 51 0.47 9.00 4.12
CA ILE A 51 -0.33 8.50 2.98
C ILE A 51 -0.21 9.46 1.79
N GLY A 52 -0.34 10.76 2.04
CA GLY A 52 -0.20 11.80 1.03
C GLY A 52 1.20 11.82 0.40
N ALA A 53 2.26 11.52 1.18
CA ALA A 53 3.64 11.42 0.68
C ALA A 53 3.83 10.23 -0.27
N ILE A 54 3.22 9.08 0.05
CA ILE A 54 3.28 7.86 -0.76
C ILE A 54 2.62 8.02 -2.14
N PHE A 55 1.58 8.85 -2.24
CA PHE A 55 0.84 9.05 -3.50
C PHE A 55 1.36 10.19 -4.38
N ARG A 56 2.40 10.92 -3.94
CA ARG A 56 3.03 11.96 -4.76
C ARG A 56 3.77 11.35 -5.94
N SER A 57 4.05 12.18 -6.94
CA SER A 57 4.98 11.82 -8.02
C SER A 57 6.38 11.63 -7.47
N GLU A 58 7.16 10.72 -8.06
CA GLU A 58 8.54 10.42 -7.65
C GLU A 58 9.45 11.65 -7.65
N ASP A 59 9.20 12.59 -8.56
CA ASP A 59 9.97 13.84 -8.67
C ASP A 59 9.65 14.87 -7.57
N HIS A 60 8.68 14.60 -6.68
CA HIS A 60 8.25 15.54 -5.66
C HIS A 60 9.19 15.50 -4.44
N PRO A 61 9.61 16.65 -3.86
CA PRO A 61 10.57 16.70 -2.74
C PRO A 61 10.09 16.05 -1.43
N LYS A 62 8.80 15.72 -1.36
CA LYS A 62 8.15 15.03 -0.23
C LYS A 62 7.54 13.69 -0.66
N TYR A 63 8.03 13.12 -1.76
CA TYR A 63 7.71 11.77 -2.16
C TYR A 63 8.28 10.78 -1.15
N MET A 64 7.55 9.70 -0.93
CA MET A 64 7.99 8.60 -0.08
C MET A 64 7.69 7.28 -0.79
N GLU A 65 8.67 6.41 -0.86
CA GLU A 65 8.48 5.05 -1.37
C GLU A 65 7.60 4.25 -0.39
N CYS A 66 6.65 3.49 -0.93
CA CYS A 66 5.81 2.59 -0.17
C CYS A 66 6.59 1.32 0.15
N GLY A 67 7.09 1.18 1.38
CA GLY A 67 7.78 -0.04 1.79
C GLY A 67 6.87 -1.27 1.83
N ASP A 68 7.46 -2.46 1.71
CA ASP A 68 6.74 -3.75 1.75
C ASP A 68 5.92 -3.92 3.02
N GLN A 69 6.45 -3.48 4.16
CA GLN A 69 5.78 -3.59 5.45
C GLN A 69 4.51 -2.73 5.49
N PHE A 70 4.54 -1.54 4.88
CA PHE A 70 3.38 -0.67 4.77
C PHE A 70 2.30 -1.36 3.93
N LEU A 71 2.66 -1.81 2.72
CA LEU A 71 1.73 -2.43 1.80
C LEU A 71 1.13 -3.71 2.39
N ARG A 72 1.94 -4.55 3.05
CA ARG A 72 1.47 -5.76 3.74
C ARG A 72 0.43 -5.44 4.82
N ASN A 73 0.70 -4.47 5.69
CA ASN A 73 -0.22 -4.08 6.75
C ASN A 73 -1.52 -3.50 6.17
N PHE A 74 -1.41 -2.64 5.15
CA PHE A 74 -2.58 -2.14 4.44
C PHE A 74 -3.41 -3.27 3.83
N LEU A 75 -2.80 -4.25 3.15
CA LEU A 75 -3.51 -5.39 2.57
C LEU A 75 -4.19 -6.27 3.62
N ASN A 76 -3.53 -6.53 4.76
CA ASN A 76 -4.15 -7.25 5.87
C ASN A 76 -5.34 -6.48 6.44
N GLY A 77 -5.21 -5.17 6.65
CA GLY A 77 -6.31 -4.30 7.06
C GLY A 77 -7.44 -4.30 6.02
N LEU A 78 -7.11 -4.25 4.73
CA LEU A 78 -8.08 -4.22 3.63
C LEU A 78 -8.87 -5.53 3.57
N ILE A 79 -8.22 -6.66 3.81
CA ILE A 79 -8.89 -7.97 3.94
C ILE A 79 -9.92 -7.93 5.07
N ILE A 80 -9.55 -7.42 6.26
CA ILE A 80 -10.48 -7.29 7.40
C ILE A 80 -11.63 -6.34 7.05
N HIS A 81 -11.34 -5.21 6.40
CA HIS A 81 -12.33 -4.23 6.00
C HIS A 81 -13.36 -4.79 5.00
N LEU A 82 -12.92 -5.58 4.02
CA LEU A 82 -13.78 -6.09 2.95
C LEU A 82 -14.45 -7.43 3.27
N ARG A 83 -13.81 -8.30 4.05
CA ARG A 83 -14.25 -9.68 4.31
C ARG A 83 -14.62 -9.94 5.77
N GLY A 84 -14.36 -9.00 6.67
CA GLY A 84 -14.46 -9.20 8.11
C GLY A 84 -13.20 -9.84 8.72
N PRO A 85 -13.12 -9.87 10.06
CA PRO A 85 -11.99 -10.49 10.75
C PRO A 85 -11.93 -11.99 10.45
N MET A 86 -10.74 -12.49 10.16
CA MET A 86 -10.52 -13.92 9.96
C MET A 86 -10.73 -14.63 11.30
N SER A 87 -11.45 -15.76 11.30
CA SER A 87 -11.60 -16.60 12.50
C SER A 87 -10.23 -16.93 13.10
N GLU A 88 -10.12 -16.92 14.43
CA GLU A 88 -8.85 -17.12 15.13
C GLU A 88 -8.07 -18.32 14.57
N LYS A 89 -6.89 -18.05 13.99
CA LYS A 89 -5.96 -19.11 13.62
C LYS A 89 -5.39 -19.66 14.91
N LYS A 90 -5.83 -20.88 15.29
CA LYS A 90 -5.19 -21.67 16.36
C LYS A 90 -3.66 -21.62 16.17
N PRO A 91 -2.88 -21.38 17.24
CA PRO A 91 -1.43 -21.22 17.12
C PRO A 91 -0.84 -22.46 16.45
N LYS A 92 -0.11 -22.24 15.35
CA LYS A 92 0.68 -23.30 14.71
C LYS A 92 1.73 -23.72 15.73
N LYS A 93 1.58 -24.92 16.32
CA LYS A 93 2.62 -25.55 17.12
C LYS A 93 3.91 -25.54 16.29
N LYS A 94 4.93 -24.85 16.79
CA LYS A 94 6.32 -25.01 16.35
C LYS A 94 6.63 -26.49 16.58
N GLN A 95 6.74 -27.27 15.51
CA GLN A 95 7.36 -28.59 15.59
C GLN A 95 8.86 -28.34 15.67
N GLU A 96 9.43 -28.81 16.76
CA GLU A 96 10.85 -28.80 17.13
C GLU A 96 11.65 -29.75 16.23
#